data_AF-A0A6P0T118-F1
#
_entry.id   AF-A0A6P0T118-F1
#
_cell.length_a   1.000
_cell.length_b   1.000
_cell.length_c   1.000
_cell.angle_alpha   90.00
_cell.angle_beta   90.00
_cell.angle_gamma   90.00
#
_symmetry.space_group_name_H-M   'P 1'
#
loop_
_entity.id
_entity.type
_entity.pdbx_description
1 polymer ?
#
loop_
_entity_poly.entity_id
_entity_poly.type
_entity_poly.pdbx_seq_one_letter_code
_entity_poly.pdbx_strand_id
1 'polypeptide(L)' 'MFLGNRFAIAITHGYSRDHRPELKQFIVDLMCSGDGDVPLYLRVADGNESDQAINAAVDDRI' A
#
# COMPACT_ATOMS: atom_id res chain seq x y z
N MET A 1 -16.11 14.72 8.40
CA MET A 1 -16.41 13.44 9.07
C MET A 1 -17.06 12.52 8.05
N PHE A 2 -16.29 11.66 7.39
CA PHE A 2 -16.83 10.67 6.46
C PHE A 2 -17.14 9.40 7.26
N LEU A 3 -18.41 9.09 7.49
CA LEU A 3 -18.82 7.73 7.82
C LEU A 3 -18.80 6.91 6.53
N GLY A 4 -17.59 6.66 6.03
CA GLY A 4 -17.34 5.74 4.93
C GLY A 4 -17.28 4.31 5.47
N ASN A 5 -17.75 3.37 4.66
CA ASN A 5 -17.55 1.94 4.84
C ASN A 5 -16.14 1.64 5.41
N ARG A 6 -16.05 1.06 6.61
CA ARG A 6 -14.77 0.74 7.29
C ARG A 6 -13.91 -0.29 6.55
N PHE A 7 -14.41 -0.85 5.45
CA PHE A 7 -13.74 -1.87 4.64
C PHE A 7 -13.14 -1.33 3.33
N ALA A 8 -13.32 -0.04 2.99
CA ALA A 8 -12.82 0.53 1.76
C ALA A 8 -11.57 1.40 1.98
N ILE A 9 -10.58 1.28 1.11
CA ILE A 9 -9.39 2.14 1.12
C ILE A 9 -9.72 3.55 0.61
N ALA A 10 -9.01 4.56 1.15
CA ALA A 10 -9.04 5.90 0.60
C ALA A 10 -8.08 5.98 -0.59
N ILE A 11 -8.59 6.45 -1.74
CA ILE A 11 -7.74 6.72 -2.91
C ILE A 11 -6.97 8.01 -2.67
N THR A 12 -5.65 7.96 -2.89
CA THR A 12 -4.79 9.14 -2.77
C THR A 12 -4.28 9.62 -4.12
N HIS A 13 -3.75 10.84 -4.13
CA HIS A 13 -3.10 11.45 -5.27
C HIS A 13 -1.70 11.85 -4.82
N GLY A 14 -0.70 11.57 -5.63
CA GLY A 14 0.70 11.65 -5.25
C GLY A 14 1.58 12.14 -6.39
N TYR A 15 2.88 12.06 -6.18
CA TYR A 15 3.84 12.41 -7.22
C TYR A 15 3.68 11.47 -8.43
N SER A 16 3.62 12.06 -9.62
CA SER A 16 3.71 11.35 -10.88
C SER A 16 4.86 11.96 -11.67
N ARG A 17 5.79 11.12 -12.14
CA ARG A 17 6.93 11.55 -12.96
C ARG A 17 6.48 12.27 -14.24
N ASP A 18 5.30 11.93 -14.73
CA ASP A 18 4.70 12.52 -15.93
C ASP A 18 3.87 13.79 -15.63
N HIS A 19 3.97 14.35 -14.42
CA HIS A 19 3.23 15.55 -13.97
C HIS A 19 1.71 15.41 -14.14
N ARG A 20 1.17 14.22 -13.81
CA ARG A 20 -0.26 13.88 -13.91
C ARG A 20 -0.93 13.90 -12.53
N PRO A 21 -1.43 15.06 -12.04
CA PRO A 21 -1.99 15.18 -10.69
C PRO A 21 -3.34 14.48 -10.50
N GLU A 22 -3.99 14.08 -11.59
CA GLU A 22 -5.29 13.39 -11.56
C GLU A 22 -5.16 11.87 -11.37
N LEU A 23 -3.94 11.33 -11.40
CA LEU A 23 -3.73 9.90 -11.21
C LEU A 23 -4.10 9.51 -9.78
N LYS A 24 -5.01 8.55 -9.72
CA LYS A 24 -5.43 7.86 -8.49
C LYS A 24 -4.36 6.83 -8.13
N GLN A 25 -3.94 6.83 -6.87
CA GLN A 25 -2.87 5.99 -6.36
C GLN A 25 -3.34 5.19 -5.14
N PHE A 26 -2.84 3.96 -5.05
CA PHE A 26 -2.90 3.06 -3.91
C PHE A 26 -1.71 2.10 -4.01
N ILE A 27 -1.26 1.54 -2.89
CA ILE A 27 -0.16 0.55 -2.85
C ILE A 27 -0.72 -0.80 -2.41
N VAL A 28 -0.07 -1.88 -2.87
CA VAL A 28 -0.30 -3.24 -2.40
C VAL A 28 0.99 -3.75 -1.79
N ASP A 29 0.97 -4.04 -0.50
CA ASP A 29 2.07 -4.74 0.15
C ASP A 29 1.85 -6.24 0.01
N LEU A 30 2.87 -6.91 -0.50
CA LEU A 30 2.86 -8.33 -0.74
C LEU A 30 4.10 -8.96 -0.11
N MET A 31 3.90 -9.96 0.74
CA MET A 31 5.00 -10.78 1.24
C MET A 31 4.86 -12.20 0.68
N CYS A 32 5.94 -12.73 0.13
CA CYS A 32 6.01 -14.09 -0.37
C CYS A 32 7.09 -14.86 0.40
N SER A 33 6.96 -16.17 0.45
CA SER A 33 8.07 -17.05 0.83
C SER A 33 9.23 -16.90 -0.17
N GLY A 34 10.45 -17.25 0.25
CA GLY A 34 11.67 -17.10 -0.56
C GLY A 34 11.68 -17.96 -1.84
N ASP A 35 10.85 -19.00 -1.90
CA ASP A 35 10.57 -19.80 -3.11
C ASP A 35 9.57 -19.13 -4.06
N GLY A 36 8.89 -18.07 -3.62
CA GLY A 36 8.11 -17.16 -4.48
C GLY A 36 6.78 -17.72 -5.00
N ASP A 37 6.40 -18.93 -4.62
CA ASP A 37 5.26 -19.64 -5.20
C ASP A 37 3.90 -19.14 -4.69
N VAL A 38 3.83 -18.72 -3.42
CA VAL A 38 2.56 -18.30 -2.77
C VAL A 38 2.75 -17.06 -1.90
N PRO A 39 1.91 -16.02 -2.07
CA PRO A 39 1.85 -14.89 -1.14
C PRO A 39 1.34 -15.30 0.24
N LEU A 40 2.07 -14.90 1.28
CA LEU A 40 1.73 -15.14 2.69
C LEU A 40 0.99 -13.95 3.32
N TYR A 41 1.15 -12.76 2.74
CA TYR A 41 0.55 -11.52 3.24
C TYR A 41 0.13 -10.62 2.10
N LEU A 42 -1.05 -10.01 2.23
CA LEU A 42 -1.55 -9.00 1.31
C LEU A 42 -2.24 -7.89 2.12
N ARG A 43 -1.81 -6.64 1.89
CA ARG A 43 -2.46 -5.43 2.41
C ARG A 43 -2.62 -4.44 1.28
N VAL A 44 -3.79 -3.80 1.20
CA VAL A 44 -4.00 -2.63 0.35
C VAL A 44 -3.86 -1.39 1.23
N ALA A 45 -3.02 -0.44 0.81
CA ALA A 45 -2.60 0.69 1.60
C ALA A 45 -2.69 2.03 0.84
N ASP A 46 -2.41 3.12 1.55
CA ASP A 46 -2.35 4.47 0.98
C ASP A 46 -1.27 4.55 -0.11
N GLY A 47 -1.59 5.17 -1.24
CA GLY A 47 -0.67 5.36 -2.36
C GLY A 47 0.58 6.21 -2.06
N ASN A 48 0.60 6.94 -0.94
CA ASN A 48 1.70 7.80 -0.50
C ASN A 48 2.40 7.27 0.77
N GLU A 49 2.13 6.03 1.19
CA GLU A 49 2.82 5.43 2.33
C GLU A 49 4.32 5.25 2.02
N SER A 50 5.17 5.35 3.04
CA SER A 50 6.62 5.24 2.85
C SER A 50 7.08 3.79 2.90
N ASP A 51 7.67 3.30 1.81
CA ASP A 51 8.22 1.94 1.72
C ASP A 51 9.20 1.62 2.87
N GLN A 52 10.02 2.59 3.30
CA GLN A 52 10.96 2.39 4.41
C GLN A 52 10.25 2.12 5.74
N ALA A 53 9.20 2.89 6.02
CA ALA A 53 8.43 2.73 7.25
C ALA A 53 7.67 1.39 7.25
N ILE A 54 7.16 0.97 6.08
CA ILE A 54 6.39 -0.27 5.95
C ILE A 54 7.28 -1.50 6.06
N ASN A 55 8.43 -1.49 5.41
CA ASN A 55 9.38 -2.61 5.52
C ASN A 55 9.79 -2.85 6.98
N ALA A 56 10.08 -1.78 7.73
CA ALA A 56 10.41 -1.89 9.17
C ALA A 56 9.22 -2.42 10.00
N ALA A 57 8.01 -1.90 9.76
CA ALA A 57 6.82 -2.31 10.51
C ALA A 57 6.37 -3.75 10.21
N VAL A 58 6.63 -4.26 9.01
CA VAL A 58 6.36 -5.66 8.64
C VAL A 58 7.39 -6.58 9.27
N ASP A 59 8.67 -6.21 9.25
CA ASP A 59 9.76 -6.98 9.88
C ASP A 59 9.54 -7.19 11.38
N ASP A 60 9.04 -6.17 12.09
CA ASP A 60 8.69 -6.27 13.52
C ASP A 60 7.52 -7.24 13.83
N ARG A 61 6.80 -7.73 12.82
CA ARG A 61 5.58 -8.55 12.97
C ARG A 61 5.75 -10.02 12.61
N ILE A 62 6.95 -10.42 12.17
CA ILE A 62 7.31 -11.78 11.75
C ILE A 62 8.42 -12.34 12.65
#